data_AF-A0A803JPC1-F1
#
_entry.id   AF-A0A803JPC1-F1
#
_cell.length_a   1.000
_cell.length_b   1.000
_cell.length_c   1.000
_cell.angle_alpha   90.00
_cell.angle_beta   90.00
_cell.angle_gamma   90.00
#
_symmetry.space_group_name_H-M   'P 1'
#
loop_
_entity.id
_entity.type
_entity.pdbx_description
1 polymer ?
#
loop_
_entity_poly.entity_id
_entity_poly.type
_entity_poly.pdbx_seq_one_letter_code
_entity_poly.pdbx_strand_id
1 'polypeptide(L)'
;MTCVSPVTLRSKGSMRGLIVPDMAHIPMYLSPAVLVLFSCDLCLVRANRPPSPVNVTVTHLKANSATVTWDVPEGDIIIGYAISQQRQDGQIHRFIREVNTTNRACVLWDLEEDTDYIIQVQSIGLYSESQASKRIHFRTLKETDKVPSNSSNQGDITVQGVDKERQLETGEIIIIVAVLLMWAAVIALFCRQYDIIKDNDSNNNKEKTKPSSEQSTPERQTGGLLRKKTPSVNIIEV
;
A
#
# COMPACT_ATOMS: atom_id res chain seq x y z
N MET A 1 -37.38 -72.98 2.94
CA MET A 1 -36.92 -72.63 4.29
C MET A 1 -35.42 -72.41 4.24
N THR A 2 -34.99 -71.16 4.44
CA THR A 2 -33.87 -70.70 5.30
C THR A 2 -32.66 -71.64 5.50
N CYS A 3 -31.38 -71.27 5.42
CA CYS A 3 -30.69 -70.02 5.79
C CYS A 3 -29.25 -69.95 5.21
N VAL A 4 -28.86 -68.76 4.73
CA VAL A 4 -27.66 -67.94 5.05
C VAL A 4 -26.32 -68.61 5.42
N SER A 5 -25.24 -68.34 4.67
CA SER A 5 -24.15 -67.39 5.05
C SER A 5 -22.91 -67.40 4.14
N PRO A 6 -22.11 -66.31 4.08
CA PRO A 6 -21.16 -66.02 3.00
C PRO A 6 -19.66 -65.95 3.38
N VAL A 7 -18.82 -66.16 2.35
CA VAL A 7 -17.55 -65.50 1.93
C VAL A 7 -16.55 -64.94 2.97
N THR A 8 -15.25 -65.29 2.83
CA THR A 8 -14.09 -64.33 2.66
C THR A 8 -12.69 -65.00 2.67
N LEU A 9 -11.97 -64.84 1.53
CA LEU A 9 -10.52 -64.53 1.26
C LEU A 9 -9.39 -65.35 1.94
N ARG A 10 -8.13 -65.48 1.46
CA ARG A 10 -7.27 -64.83 0.42
C ARG A 10 -6.05 -65.75 0.18
N SER A 11 -5.64 -66.02 -1.06
CA SER A 11 -4.47 -65.46 -1.81
C SER A 11 -3.07 -66.06 -1.58
N LYS A 12 -2.45 -66.47 -2.71
CA LYS A 12 -1.05 -66.27 -3.21
C LYS A 12 -0.79 -67.40 -4.23
N GLY A 13 -0.18 -67.24 -5.41
CA GLY A 13 0.43 -66.16 -6.18
C GLY A 13 1.05 -66.86 -7.40
N SER A 14 0.88 -66.37 -8.63
CA SER A 14 1.39 -67.02 -9.84
C SER A 14 2.23 -66.04 -10.66
N MET A 15 3.48 -66.44 -10.91
CA MET A 15 4.48 -65.70 -11.68
C MET A 15 3.98 -65.38 -13.09
N ARG A 16 4.05 -64.10 -13.48
CA ARG A 16 4.08 -63.69 -14.89
C ARG A 16 5.26 -62.74 -15.07
N GLY A 17 5.96 -62.96 -16.18
CA GLY A 17 7.31 -62.48 -16.45
C GLY A 17 7.50 -60.97 -16.34
N LEU A 18 8.70 -60.62 -15.89
CA LEU A 18 9.27 -59.28 -15.95
C LEU A 18 9.48 -58.89 -17.42
N ILE A 19 8.71 -57.91 -17.90
CA ILE A 19 9.15 -57.08 -19.02
C ILE A 19 9.89 -55.92 -18.36
N VAL A 20 11.21 -55.94 -18.48
CA VAL A 20 12.06 -54.80 -18.10
C VAL A 20 11.76 -53.70 -19.14
N PRO A 21 11.28 -52.50 -18.77
CA PRO A 21 11.37 -51.38 -19.68
C PRO A 21 12.86 -51.04 -19.78
N ASP A 22 13.45 -51.40 -20.90
CA ASP A 22 14.77 -50.93 -21.29
C ASP A 22 14.76 -49.40 -21.14
N MET A 23 15.63 -48.91 -20.27
CA MET A 23 15.84 -47.48 -20.07
C MET A 23 16.53 -46.98 -21.33
N ALA A 24 15.71 -46.68 -22.34
CA ALA A 24 16.10 -45.81 -23.42
C ALA A 24 16.65 -44.55 -22.77
N HIS A 25 17.98 -44.44 -22.76
CA HIS A 25 18.68 -43.18 -22.71
C HIS A 25 17.99 -42.32 -23.75
N ILE A 26 17.11 -41.41 -23.33
CA ILE A 26 16.55 -40.38 -24.20
C ILE A 26 17.76 -39.53 -24.58
N PRO A 27 18.33 -39.63 -25.80
CA PRO A 27 19.25 -38.62 -26.23
C PRO A 27 18.36 -37.41 -26.49
N MET A 28 18.42 -36.41 -25.61
CA MET A 28 17.80 -35.12 -25.87
C MET A 28 18.56 -34.48 -27.03
N TYR A 29 18.32 -34.96 -28.25
CA TYR A 29 18.85 -34.42 -29.48
C TYR A 29 18.01 -33.17 -29.79
N LEU A 30 18.26 -32.11 -29.04
CA LEU A 30 17.74 -30.78 -29.36
C LEU A 30 18.28 -30.42 -30.74
N SER A 31 17.40 -30.41 -31.74
CA SER A 31 17.74 -29.96 -33.09
C SER A 31 18.48 -28.63 -33.04
N PRO A 32 19.53 -28.40 -33.84
CA PRO A 32 20.22 -27.12 -33.91
C PRO A 32 19.26 -25.95 -34.14
N ALA A 33 18.17 -26.17 -34.88
CA ALA A 33 17.13 -25.16 -35.07
C ALA A 33 16.39 -24.83 -33.76
N VAL A 34 16.12 -25.83 -32.91
CA VAL A 34 15.48 -25.61 -31.60
C VAL A 34 16.43 -24.90 -30.64
N LEU A 35 17.74 -25.22 -30.67
CA LEU A 35 18.74 -24.50 -29.90
C LEU A 35 18.92 -23.05 -30.39
N VAL A 36 18.88 -22.81 -31.70
CA VAL A 36 18.94 -21.47 -32.29
C VAL A 36 17.69 -20.67 -31.96
N LEU A 37 16.48 -21.25 -32.08
CA LEU A 37 15.23 -20.59 -31.69
C LEU A 37 15.22 -20.24 -30.19
N PHE A 38 15.59 -21.19 -29.33
CA PHE A 38 15.72 -20.94 -27.89
C PHE A 38 16.78 -19.89 -27.55
N SER A 39 17.90 -19.89 -28.29
CA SER A 39 18.93 -18.86 -28.16
C SER A 39 18.46 -17.49 -28.66
N CYS A 40 17.69 -17.42 -29.74
CA CYS A 40 17.13 -16.19 -30.27
C CYS A 40 16.10 -15.59 -29.30
N ASP A 41 15.20 -16.42 -28.78
CA ASP A 41 14.20 -15.99 -27.79
C ASP A 41 14.86 -15.51 -26.50
N LEU A 42 15.90 -16.21 -26.02
CA LEU A 42 16.65 -15.79 -24.85
C LEU A 42 17.43 -14.47 -25.07
N CYS A 43 17.97 -14.27 -26.28
CA CYS A 43 18.64 -13.02 -26.66
C CYS A 43 17.65 -11.85 -26.78
N LEU A 44 16.47 -12.06 -27.37
CA LEU A 44 15.43 -11.03 -27.50
C LEU A 44 14.85 -10.63 -26.14
N VAL A 45 14.66 -11.57 -25.22
CA VAL A 45 14.24 -11.28 -23.84
C VAL A 45 15.27 -10.42 -23.10
N ARG A 46 16.56 -10.58 -23.40
CA ARG A 46 17.64 -9.76 -22.82
C ARG A 46 17.72 -8.36 -23.47
N ALA A 47 17.33 -8.20 -24.72
CA ALA A 47 17.45 -6.94 -25.46
C ALA A 47 16.42 -5.86 -25.06
N ASN A 48 15.28 -6.25 -24.47
CA ASN A 48 14.21 -5.32 -24.07
C ASN A 48 14.18 -5.02 -22.55
N ARG A 49 15.28 -5.32 -21.85
CA ARG A 49 15.37 -5.18 -20.39
C ARG A 49 16.15 -3.92 -20.01
N PRO A 50 15.58 -3.04 -19.16
CA PRO A 50 16.27 -1.82 -18.72
C PRO A 50 17.55 -2.15 -17.94
N PRO A 51 18.52 -1.21 -17.89
CA PRO A 51 19.75 -1.38 -17.14
C PRO A 51 19.47 -1.52 -15.65
N SER A 52 20.22 -2.42 -15.01
CA SER A 52 20.15 -2.61 -13.56
C SER A 52 20.71 -1.41 -12.81
N PRO A 53 20.09 -1.00 -11.69
CA PRO A 53 20.63 0.06 -10.84
C PRO A 53 22.02 -0.29 -10.33
N VAL A 54 22.89 0.72 -10.31
CA VAL A 54 24.28 0.67 -9.82
C VAL A 54 24.43 1.63 -8.63
N ASN A 55 25.58 1.58 -7.95
CA ASN A 55 25.87 2.45 -6.80
C ASN A 55 24.76 2.47 -5.73
N VAL A 56 24.15 1.31 -5.47
CA VAL A 56 23.12 1.19 -4.43
C VAL A 56 23.78 1.41 -3.07
N THR A 57 23.37 2.45 -2.36
CA THR A 57 23.89 2.79 -1.03
C THR A 57 22.76 3.02 -0.04
N VAL A 58 23.07 2.86 1.24
CA VAL A 58 22.14 3.10 2.35
C VAL A 58 22.68 4.24 3.18
N THR A 59 21.87 5.28 3.37
CA THR A 59 22.18 6.50 4.11
C THR A 59 21.04 6.81 5.08
N HIS A 60 21.22 7.83 5.94
CA HIS A 60 20.22 8.23 6.94
C HIS A 60 19.67 7.05 7.77
N LEU A 61 20.58 6.16 8.17
CA LEU A 61 20.25 4.96 8.92
C LEU A 61 19.81 5.34 10.34
N LYS A 62 18.60 4.89 10.71
CA LYS A 62 17.98 5.08 12.03
C LYS A 62 17.60 3.72 12.61
N ALA A 63 16.95 3.73 13.78
CA ALA A 63 16.42 2.51 14.39
C ALA A 63 15.28 1.90 13.58
N ASN A 64 14.41 2.73 13.00
CA ASN A 64 13.19 2.31 12.32
C ASN A 64 13.11 2.70 10.82
N SER A 65 14.15 3.32 10.28
CA SER A 65 14.14 3.82 8.91
C SER A 65 15.54 3.91 8.32
N ALA A 66 15.61 3.88 6.99
CA ALA A 66 16.84 4.06 6.23
C ALA A 66 16.51 4.61 4.85
N THR A 67 17.39 5.42 4.26
CA THR A 67 17.25 5.89 2.88
C THR A 67 18.14 5.06 1.97
N VAL A 68 17.56 4.50 0.92
CA VAL A 68 18.29 3.79 -0.14
C VAL A 68 18.41 4.71 -1.34
N THR A 69 19.61 4.89 -1.85
CA THR A 69 19.86 5.65 -3.08
C THR A 69 20.59 4.80 -4.09
N TRP A 70 20.40 5.09 -5.38
CA TRP A 70 21.04 4.36 -6.48
C TRP A 70 21.27 5.26 -7.69
N ASP A 71 22.06 4.77 -8.63
CA ASP A 71 22.25 5.36 -9.94
C ASP A 71 21.77 4.41 -11.03
N VAL A 72 21.44 4.95 -12.19
CA VAL A 72 21.09 4.15 -13.37
C VAL A 72 21.98 4.57 -14.54
N PRO A 73 22.62 3.60 -15.23
CA PRO A 73 23.32 3.87 -16.48
C PRO A 73 22.38 4.48 -17.53
N GLU A 74 22.92 5.36 -18.38
CA GLU A 74 22.16 5.94 -19.48
C GLU A 74 21.87 4.87 -20.56
N GLY A 75 20.67 4.90 -21.15
CA GLY A 75 20.32 4.01 -22.25
C GLY A 75 18.81 3.87 -22.46
N ASP A 76 18.10 3.37 -21.45
CA ASP A 76 16.67 3.03 -21.55
C ASP A 76 15.75 3.98 -20.78
N ILE A 77 14.50 4.06 -21.23
CA ILE A 77 13.45 4.82 -20.55
C ILE A 77 13.02 4.05 -19.30
N ILE A 78 13.39 4.60 -18.14
CA ILE A 78 12.95 4.11 -16.84
C ILE A 78 11.67 4.82 -16.43
N ILE A 79 10.63 4.04 -16.13
CA ILE A 79 9.34 4.53 -15.65
C ILE A 79 9.19 4.42 -14.13
N GLY A 80 10.12 3.75 -13.45
CA GLY A 80 10.07 3.59 -12.00
C GLY A 80 11.12 2.63 -11.45
N TYR A 81 10.98 2.31 -10.17
CA TYR A 81 11.87 1.42 -9.44
C TYR A 81 11.13 0.47 -8.51
N ALA A 82 11.72 -0.70 -8.34
CA ALA A 82 11.27 -1.75 -7.45
C ALA A 82 12.37 -2.03 -6.42
N ILE A 83 12.06 -1.90 -5.13
CA ILE A 83 12.99 -2.14 -4.03
C ILE A 83 12.50 -3.39 -3.29
N SER A 84 13.32 -4.42 -3.29
CA SER A 84 13.10 -5.62 -2.48
C SER A 84 13.90 -5.51 -1.19
N GLN A 85 13.22 -5.60 -0.06
CA GLN A 85 13.79 -5.63 1.28
C GLN A 85 13.52 -6.99 1.90
N GLN A 86 14.53 -7.59 2.51
CA GLN A 86 14.39 -8.86 3.24
C GLN A 86 15.16 -8.79 4.55
N ARG A 87 14.58 -9.24 5.65
CA ARG A 87 15.36 -9.51 6.87
C ARG A 87 16.30 -10.68 6.63
N GLN A 88 17.48 -10.64 7.24
CA GLN A 88 18.46 -11.72 7.08
C GLN A 88 17.96 -13.07 7.62
N ASP A 89 17.05 -13.06 8.60
CA ASP A 89 16.37 -14.25 9.13
C ASP A 89 15.31 -14.85 8.18
N GLY A 90 14.99 -14.16 7.08
CA GLY A 90 14.00 -14.56 6.08
C GLY A 90 12.54 -14.42 6.50
N GLN A 91 12.25 -13.92 7.71
CA GLN A 91 10.88 -13.84 8.25
C GLN A 91 10.05 -12.76 7.58
N ILE A 92 10.68 -11.64 7.21
CA ILE A 92 10.00 -10.48 6.62
C ILE A 92 10.63 -10.18 5.26
N HIS A 93 9.77 -10.12 4.25
CA HIS A 93 10.11 -9.65 2.92
C HIS A 93 9.09 -8.59 2.48
N ARG A 94 9.59 -7.45 1.99
CA ARG A 94 8.77 -6.34 1.51
C ARG A 94 9.24 -5.93 0.13
N PHE A 95 8.28 -5.67 -0.74
CA PHE A 95 8.53 -5.16 -2.09
C PHE A 95 7.85 -3.80 -2.24
N ILE A 96 8.65 -2.77 -2.50
CA ILE A 96 8.19 -1.41 -2.69
C ILE A 96 8.32 -1.12 -4.19
N ARG A 97 7.24 -0.67 -4.82
CA ARG A 97 7.20 -0.39 -6.25
C ARG A 97 6.74 1.03 -6.47
N GLU A 98 7.64 1.88 -6.97
CA GLU A 98 7.37 3.27 -7.29
C GLU A 98 7.37 3.44 -8.81
N VAL A 99 6.23 3.82 -9.38
CA VAL A 99 6.07 4.10 -10.82
C VAL A 99 5.79 5.57 -11.07
N ASN A 100 6.05 6.02 -12.30
CA ASN A 100 5.97 7.42 -12.71
C ASN A 100 6.91 8.32 -11.90
N THR A 101 8.05 7.77 -11.51
CA THR A 101 9.08 8.49 -10.77
C THR A 101 10.43 8.33 -11.45
N THR A 102 11.19 9.41 -11.45
CA THR A 102 12.61 9.41 -11.79
C THR A 102 13.48 9.52 -10.54
N ASN A 103 12.87 9.59 -9.35
CA ASN A 103 13.57 9.67 -8.09
C ASN A 103 14.45 8.43 -7.91
N ARG A 104 15.71 8.65 -7.59
CA ARG A 104 16.72 7.59 -7.40
C ARG A 104 17.01 7.35 -5.93
N ALA A 105 16.00 7.63 -5.09
CA ALA A 105 16.04 7.45 -3.66
C ALA A 105 14.66 6.99 -3.17
N CYS A 106 14.65 6.02 -2.25
CA CYS A 106 13.47 5.56 -1.56
C CYS A 106 13.79 5.41 -0.07
N VAL A 107 12.89 5.87 0.78
CA VAL A 107 13.04 5.70 2.22
C VAL A 107 12.28 4.45 2.65
N LEU A 108 12.97 3.59 3.39
CA LEU A 108 12.42 2.41 4.02
C LEU A 108 11.94 2.78 5.41
N TRP A 109 10.71 2.40 5.74
CA TRP A 109 10.03 2.70 7.01
C TRP A 109 9.70 1.41 7.77
N ASP A 110 9.30 1.54 9.02
CA ASP A 110 8.89 0.43 9.90
C ASP A 110 9.93 -0.69 9.94
N LEU A 111 11.21 -0.31 10.03
CA LEU A 111 12.29 -1.27 10.27
C LEU A 111 12.31 -1.63 11.76
N GLU A 112 12.72 -2.85 12.05
CA GLU A 112 13.02 -3.26 13.43
C GLU A 112 14.41 -2.76 13.80
N GLU A 113 14.59 -2.31 15.04
CA GLU A 113 15.87 -1.87 15.54
C GLU A 113 16.89 -3.01 15.62
N ASP A 114 18.18 -2.65 15.58
CA ASP A 114 19.31 -3.59 15.72
C ASP A 114 19.21 -4.86 14.86
N THR A 115 18.61 -4.74 13.67
CA THR A 115 18.23 -5.86 12.80
C THR A 115 18.93 -5.77 11.45
N ASP A 116 19.44 -6.91 10.98
CA ASP A 116 20.14 -7.04 9.70
C ASP A 116 19.16 -7.25 8.52
N TYR A 117 19.31 -6.41 7.50
CA TYR A 117 18.50 -6.40 6.28
C TYR A 117 19.36 -6.55 5.03
N ILE A 118 18.76 -7.17 4.02
CA ILE A 118 19.28 -7.30 2.65
C ILE A 118 18.35 -6.53 1.72
N ILE A 119 18.93 -5.70 0.87
CA ILE A 119 18.18 -4.94 -0.15
C ILE A 119 18.71 -5.18 -1.55
N GLN A 120 17.79 -5.09 -2.51
CA GLN A 120 18.09 -5.00 -3.94
C GLN A 120 17.13 -4.03 -4.61
N VAL A 121 17.59 -3.39 -5.68
CA VAL A 121 16.81 -2.45 -6.48
C VAL A 121 16.74 -2.94 -7.92
N GLN A 122 15.59 -2.76 -8.56
CA GLN A 122 15.33 -3.04 -9.95
C GLN A 122 14.80 -1.77 -10.63
N SER A 123 15.25 -1.52 -11.85
CA SER A 123 14.67 -0.50 -12.72
C SER A 123 13.44 -1.07 -13.40
N ILE A 124 12.38 -0.29 -13.48
CA ILE A 124 11.15 -0.64 -14.19
C ILE A 124 11.15 0.13 -15.50
N GLY A 125 11.18 -0.59 -16.61
CA GLY A 125 11.07 -0.04 -17.95
C GLY A 125 9.65 -0.19 -18.49
N LEU A 126 9.44 0.25 -19.73
CA LEU A 126 8.12 0.25 -20.36
C LEU A 126 7.54 -1.17 -20.56
N TYR A 127 8.40 -2.14 -20.86
CA TYR A 127 7.98 -3.50 -21.19
C TYR A 127 8.45 -4.56 -20.18
N SER A 128 9.48 -4.26 -19.39
CA SER A 128 10.06 -5.23 -18.46
C SER A 128 10.81 -4.55 -17.31
N GLU A 129 11.07 -5.32 -16.26
CA GLU A 129 11.89 -4.92 -15.12
C GLU A 129 13.32 -5.43 -15.29
N SER A 130 14.31 -4.68 -14.81
CA SER A 130 15.74 -5.01 -14.91
C SER A 130 16.08 -6.26 -14.10
N GLN A 131 17.32 -6.75 -14.26
CA GLN A 131 17.88 -7.62 -13.23
C GLN A 131 18.04 -6.84 -11.92
N ALA A 132 17.93 -7.53 -10.78
CA ALA A 132 18.18 -6.92 -9.48
C ALA A 132 19.63 -6.46 -9.35
N SER A 133 19.83 -5.34 -8.66
CA SER A 133 21.15 -4.83 -8.29
C SER A 133 21.93 -5.83 -7.42
N LYS A 134 23.19 -5.50 -7.16
CA LYS A 134 23.97 -6.18 -6.12
C LYS A 134 23.20 -6.12 -4.78
N ARG A 135 23.23 -7.23 -4.03
CA ARG A 135 22.70 -7.30 -2.67
C ARG A 135 23.52 -6.43 -1.74
N ILE A 136 22.87 -5.47 -1.09
CA ILE A 136 23.46 -4.63 -0.05
C ILE A 136 22.94 -5.09 1.30
N HIS A 137 23.83 -5.17 2.28
CA HIS A 137 23.52 -5.55 3.64
C HIS A 137 23.69 -4.34 4.52
N PHE A 138 22.75 -4.10 5.41
CA PHE A 138 22.85 -3.06 6.42
C PHE A 138 22.13 -3.51 7.69
N ARG A 139 22.54 -2.96 8.83
CA ARG A 139 21.91 -3.20 10.12
C ARG A 139 21.32 -1.90 10.61
N THR A 140 20.07 -1.91 11.07
CA THR A 140 19.45 -0.74 11.71
C THR A 140 20.15 -0.40 13.02
N LEU A 141 20.04 0.86 13.43
CA LEU A 141 20.57 1.27 14.74
C LEU A 141 19.67 0.73 15.86
N LYS A 142 20.19 0.73 17.08
CA LYS A 142 19.37 0.52 18.27
C LYS A 142 18.74 1.84 18.71
N GLU A 143 17.46 1.84 19.02
CA GLU A 143 16.84 2.97 19.71
C GLU A 143 17.50 3.06 21.09
N THR A 144 18.20 4.17 21.35
CA THR A 144 18.85 4.33 22.64
C THR A 144 17.77 4.67 23.66
N ASP A 145 17.35 3.66 24.43
CA ASP A 145 16.45 3.83 25.55
C ASP A 145 17.00 4.80 26.61
N LYS A 146 16.10 5.67 27.10
CA LYS A 146 16.12 6.55 28.29
C LYS A 146 16.34 8.05 28.03
N VAL A 147 15.24 8.74 27.74
CA VAL A 147 14.94 9.98 28.46
C VAL A 147 14.40 9.57 29.84
N PRO A 148 15.09 9.85 30.96
CA PRO A 148 14.43 9.79 32.26
C PRO A 148 13.56 11.03 32.40
N SER A 149 12.25 10.85 32.30
CA SER A 149 11.29 11.82 32.84
C SER A 149 11.22 11.67 34.36
N ASN A 150 12.07 12.40 35.10
CA ASN A 150 11.71 12.93 36.42
C ASN A 150 12.53 14.17 36.85
N SER A 151 11.81 15.30 36.85
CA SER A 151 11.86 16.44 37.80
C SER A 151 13.19 17.13 38.16
N SER A 152 13.25 18.42 37.78
CA SER A 152 13.62 19.58 38.60
C SER A 152 14.84 19.46 39.52
N ASN A 153 15.92 20.18 39.19
CA ASN A 153 16.32 21.39 39.92
C ASN A 153 17.38 22.19 39.13
N GLN A 154 16.96 23.39 38.70
CA GLN A 154 17.70 24.64 38.67
C GLN A 154 19.24 24.62 38.51
N GLY A 155 19.75 25.18 37.42
CA GLY A 155 21.13 25.66 37.40
C GLY A 155 21.78 25.81 36.03
N ASP A 156 21.62 27.00 35.46
CA ASP A 156 22.56 27.66 34.57
C ASP A 156 22.41 27.48 33.04
N ILE A 157 22.38 28.64 32.39
CA ILE A 157 22.10 28.90 30.99
C ILE A 157 23.44 29.14 30.31
N THR A 158 23.91 28.18 29.52
CA THR A 158 24.87 28.45 28.45
C THR A 158 24.33 27.86 27.15
N VAL A 159 23.43 28.61 26.52
CA VAL A 159 22.87 28.33 25.21
C VAL A 159 23.82 28.90 24.16
N GLN A 160 24.62 28.04 23.53
CA GLN A 160 25.20 28.31 22.21
C GLN A 160 25.64 27.00 21.58
N GLY A 161 24.84 26.47 20.64
CA GLY A 161 25.22 25.28 19.89
C GLY A 161 24.13 24.48 19.19
N VAL A 162 22.86 24.92 19.14
CA VAL A 162 21.75 24.12 18.58
C VAL A 162 20.95 24.91 17.54
N ASP A 163 21.61 25.48 16.53
CA ASP A 163 20.94 26.38 15.58
C ASP A 163 21.07 25.98 14.10
N LYS A 164 21.68 24.83 13.78
CA LYS A 164 21.85 24.40 12.38
C LYS A 164 20.90 23.30 11.88
N GLU A 165 20.20 22.60 12.77
CA GLU A 165 19.16 21.61 12.39
C GLU A 165 17.74 22.19 12.52
N ARG A 166 17.53 23.10 13.48
CA ARG A 166 16.23 23.79 13.69
C ARG A 166 15.84 24.75 12.56
N GLN A 167 16.75 25.12 11.67
CA GLN A 167 16.46 26.08 10.60
C GLN A 167 15.64 25.48 9.46
N LEU A 168 15.80 24.19 9.14
CA LEU A 168 15.01 23.53 8.11
C LEU A 168 13.65 23.08 8.68
N GLU A 169 13.61 22.65 9.94
CA GLU A 169 12.36 22.25 10.60
C GLU A 169 11.43 23.42 10.94
N THR A 170 11.96 24.60 11.32
CA THR A 170 11.10 25.73 11.72
C THR A 170 10.24 26.24 10.57
N GLY A 171 10.79 26.31 9.35
CA GLY A 171 10.04 26.77 8.17
C GLY A 171 8.96 25.78 7.74
N GLU A 172 9.29 24.49 7.69
CA GLU A 172 8.36 23.42 7.29
C GLU A 172 7.22 23.26 8.31
N ILE A 173 7.53 23.29 9.61
CA ILE A 173 6.51 23.22 10.67
C ILE A 173 5.60 24.45 10.63
N ILE A 174 6.12 25.64 10.37
CA ILE A 174 5.29 26.85 10.23
C ILE A 174 4.34 26.73 9.04
N ILE A 175 4.80 26.19 7.90
CA ILE A 175 3.95 25.97 6.72
C ILE A 175 2.84 24.96 7.06
N ILE A 176 3.17 23.84 7.71
CA ILE A 176 2.19 22.82 8.10
C ILE A 176 1.15 23.39 9.08
N VAL A 177 1.59 24.14 10.09
CA VAL A 177 0.69 24.79 11.08
C VAL A 177 -0.20 25.83 10.40
N ALA A 178 0.34 26.65 9.50
CA ALA A 178 -0.44 27.65 8.77
C ALA A 178 -1.51 27.01 7.87
N VAL A 179 -1.16 25.95 7.14
CA VAL A 179 -2.11 25.21 6.29
C VAL A 179 -3.20 24.55 7.14
N LEU A 180 -2.84 23.93 8.26
CA LEU A 180 -3.80 23.33 9.20
C LEU A 180 -4.79 24.37 9.75
N LEU A 181 -4.31 25.55 10.15
CA LEU A 181 -5.17 26.62 10.67
C LEU A 181 -6.12 27.18 9.60
N MET A 182 -5.63 27.36 8.37
CA MET A 182 -6.45 27.80 7.25
C MET A 182 -7.56 26.77 6.94
N TRP A 183 -7.21 25.48 6.92
CA TRP A 183 -8.18 24.40 6.69
C TRP A 183 -9.20 24.28 7.82
N ALA A 184 -8.77 24.42 9.07
CA ALA A 184 -9.67 24.41 10.24
C ALA A 184 -10.66 25.58 10.20
N ALA A 185 -10.24 26.77 9.78
CA ALA A 185 -11.15 27.91 9.61
C ALA A 185 -12.18 27.66 8.51
N VAL A 186 -11.76 27.09 7.37
CA VAL A 186 -12.67 26.71 6.27
C VAL A 186 -13.67 25.66 6.74
N ILE A 187 -13.23 24.60 7.42
CA ILE A 187 -14.11 23.59 8.00
C ILE A 187 -15.06 24.22 9.02
N ALA A 188 -14.60 25.11 9.89
CA ALA A 188 -15.46 25.77 10.88
C ALA A 188 -16.55 26.63 10.23
N LEU A 189 -16.25 27.29 9.10
CA LEU A 189 -17.25 28.02 8.31
C LEU A 189 -18.28 27.07 7.71
N PHE A 190 -17.85 25.95 7.14
CA PHE A 190 -18.75 24.92 6.64
C PHE A 190 -19.57 24.26 7.75
N CYS A 191 -18.99 24.03 8.94
CA CYS A 191 -19.71 23.52 10.10
C CYS A 191 -20.78 24.51 10.55
N ARG A 192 -20.51 25.82 10.59
CA ARG A 192 -21.55 26.81 10.91
C ARG A 192 -22.62 26.91 9.83
N GLN A 193 -22.24 26.82 8.57
CA GLN A 193 -23.19 26.81 7.47
C GLN A 193 -24.07 25.55 7.50
N TYR A 194 -23.50 24.40 7.84
CA TYR A 194 -24.21 23.14 8.02
C TYR A 194 -25.07 23.12 9.28
N ASP A 195 -24.63 23.73 10.38
CA ASP A 195 -25.39 23.86 11.63
C ASP A 195 -26.63 24.74 11.41
N ILE A 196 -26.47 25.85 10.67
CA ILE A 196 -27.60 26.70 10.25
C ILE A 196 -28.61 25.92 9.40
N ILE A 197 -28.16 25.02 8.53
CA ILE A 197 -29.06 24.18 7.69
C ILE A 197 -29.71 23.06 8.51
N LYS A 198 -28.96 22.42 9.42
CA LYS A 198 -29.44 21.29 10.24
C LYS A 198 -30.40 21.73 11.34
N ASP A 199 -30.14 22.84 12.00
CA ASP A 199 -31.03 23.39 13.02
C ASP A 199 -32.36 23.84 12.39
N ASN A 200 -32.34 24.27 11.13
CA ASN A 200 -33.54 24.61 10.37
C ASN A 200 -34.43 23.37 10.08
N ASP A 201 -33.84 22.20 9.80
CA ASP A 201 -34.60 20.93 9.64
C ASP A 201 -35.22 20.46 10.95
N SER A 202 -34.58 20.71 12.09
CA SER A 202 -35.13 20.39 13.41
C SER A 202 -36.27 21.34 13.84
N ASN A 203 -36.27 22.58 13.35
CA ASN A 203 -37.28 23.59 13.68
C ASN A 203 -38.57 23.42 12.84
N ASN A 204 -38.48 22.85 11.63
CA ASN A 204 -39.65 22.56 10.80
C ASN A 204 -40.40 21.27 11.24
N ASN A 205 -39.75 20.36 11.97
CA ASN A 205 -40.38 19.10 12.39
C ASN A 205 -40.99 19.13 13.81
N LYS A 206 -41.09 20.29 14.45
CA LYS A 206 -41.63 20.43 15.82
C LYS A 206 -42.96 21.18 15.92
N GLU A 207 -43.58 21.55 14.82
CA GLU A 207 -44.90 22.20 14.81
C GLU A 207 -46.06 21.19 14.65
N LYS A 208 -46.11 20.18 15.52
CA LYS A 208 -47.37 19.45 15.76
C LYS A 208 -47.47 18.94 17.19
N THR A 209 -47.45 19.84 18.17
CA THR A 209 -48.22 19.66 19.40
C THR A 209 -48.70 21.02 19.90
N LYS A 210 -50.01 21.25 19.78
CA LYS A 210 -50.78 22.39 20.31
C LYS A 210 -50.32 22.81 21.72
N PRO A 211 -50.30 24.12 22.00
CA PRO A 211 -50.84 24.64 23.23
C PRO A 211 -52.21 25.30 22.98
N SER A 212 -53.16 24.94 23.82
CA SER A 212 -54.48 25.52 23.95
C SER A 212 -54.44 26.75 24.86
N SER A 213 -54.93 27.89 24.37
CA SER A 213 -55.79 28.84 25.11
C SER A 213 -56.06 30.02 24.16
N GLU A 214 -57.20 30.01 23.49
CA GLU A 214 -58.37 30.84 23.84
C GLU A 214 -58.36 32.21 23.16
N GLN A 215 -59.51 32.50 22.53
CA GLN A 215 -60.11 33.82 22.43
C GLN A 215 -59.63 34.74 21.28
N SER A 216 -60.28 34.62 20.12
CA SER A 216 -61.31 35.58 19.65
C SER A 216 -61.66 35.33 18.17
N THR A 217 -62.93 35.05 17.92
CA THR A 217 -63.65 35.05 16.63
C THR A 217 -63.77 36.46 16.03
N PRO A 218 -64.41 36.67 14.86
CA PRO A 218 -64.51 35.86 13.63
C PRO A 218 -64.28 36.70 12.34
N GLU A 219 -63.97 36.11 11.17
CA GLU A 219 -64.62 36.55 9.93
C GLU A 219 -64.56 35.51 8.78
N ARG A 220 -65.68 35.49 8.05
CA ARG A 220 -66.11 34.70 6.87
C ARG A 220 -65.12 34.82 5.68
N GLN A 221 -65.09 33.99 4.62
CA GLN A 221 -66.14 33.27 3.86
C GLN A 221 -65.47 32.39 2.77
N THR A 222 -66.12 31.29 2.36
CA THR A 222 -66.17 30.73 0.98
C THR A 222 -64.86 30.15 0.38
N GLY A 223 -64.74 28.95 -0.18
CA GLY A 223 -65.66 27.94 -0.72
C GLY A 223 -64.98 27.26 -1.94
N GLY A 224 -65.15 25.94 -2.12
CA GLY A 224 -64.85 25.19 -3.36
C GLY A 224 -63.44 24.57 -3.45
N LEU A 225 -63.24 23.24 -3.32
CA LEU A 225 -63.60 22.12 -4.19
C LEU A 225 -62.82 22.09 -5.53
N LEU A 226 -61.83 21.18 -5.67
CA LEU A 226 -61.74 20.13 -6.72
C LEU A 226 -60.32 19.55 -6.90
N ARG A 227 -60.15 18.30 -6.44
CA ARG A 227 -59.73 17.08 -7.17
C ARG A 227 -58.50 17.08 -8.12
N LYS A 228 -57.77 15.94 -8.02
CA LYS A 228 -56.89 15.25 -9.01
C LYS A 228 -55.46 15.80 -9.13
N LYS A 229 -54.41 15.02 -9.43
CA LYS A 229 -54.08 13.57 -9.50
C LYS A 229 -52.58 13.57 -9.86
N THR A 230 -51.77 12.70 -9.28
CA THR A 230 -50.37 12.48 -9.69
C THR A 230 -50.28 11.86 -11.09
N PRO A 231 -49.12 11.99 -11.77
CA PRO A 231 -48.46 10.77 -12.22
C PRO A 231 -46.92 10.77 -12.13
N SER A 232 -46.44 9.53 -12.07
CA SER A 232 -45.09 8.97 -12.11
C SER A 232 -44.30 9.21 -13.40
N VAL A 233 -42.96 9.17 -13.34
CA VAL A 233 -42.06 9.08 -14.50
C VAL A 233 -41.03 7.94 -14.29
N ASN A 234 -40.84 7.17 -15.37
CA ASN A 234 -40.12 5.90 -15.51
C ASN A 234 -38.60 6.04 -15.67
N ILE A 235 -37.89 4.96 -15.35
CA ILE A 235 -36.47 4.69 -15.69
C ILE A 235 -36.43 3.73 -16.89
N ILE A 236 -35.61 4.05 -17.89
CA ILE A 236 -35.08 3.12 -18.91
C ILE A 236 -33.60 3.49 -19.09
N GLU A 237 -32.70 2.54 -18.82
CA GLU A 237 -31.31 2.57 -19.32
C GLU A 237 -31.14 1.44 -20.34
N VAL A 238 -30.40 1.75 -21.41
CA VAL A 238 -29.93 0.86 -22.48
C VAL A 238 -28.44 0.66 -22.29
#